data_AF-A0A4U6UZK4-F1
#
_entry.id   AF-A0A4U6UZK4-F1
#
_cell.length_a   1.000
_cell.length_b   1.000
_cell.length_c   1.000
_cell.angle_alpha   90.00
_cell.angle_beta   90.00
_cell.angle_gamma   90.00
#
_symmetry.space_group_name_H-M   'P 1'
#
loop_
_entity.id
_entity.type
_entity.pdbx_description
1 polymer ?
#
loop_
_entity_poly.entity_id
_entity_poly.type
_entity_poly.pdbx_seq_one_letter_code
_entity_poly.pdbx_strand_id
1 'polypeptide(L)'
;MPLAFGFSRSRLLNRCINHPPNPVLCLYLAFSSAASSSPSEPSTAAAGPATIREGRAEIFRDESNSVFYNKAQVNNRDISIAVLRSFISKRREEFIVRSTRGEPEDTKLSELAKYEEPKVLEALAASGLRAIRYALEVDGIGEVTAVDNNEVAVEACKKNIQHNGSLASSKVVPCLADARVYMLTHPKEFDVVDLDPYGSPAAFLDSAVQCVTDGGLLMCSATDMAVLAGGNAEVCFSKYGSYPLRGKHCHEMALRILLACIESHAIRHKRHIVPIISIHMDFYIRVFVRIFTSASTVKSSPLKLAHVYQCVGCSSFHLQNIGRINLEDKRHIALPNFAPTVPEECSECAHKFVMGGPIWSDPIHDKEWASSILSSIHVMMDSYPAYAKISAILTSVSEELPEAPLFVSLHNLCAILKCTSPTMVMLHSAIRNAGYQTSGSHVDPLALKTNAPMSVIWDIMRCWVHLHPVKHRPGNHPGNVILSQEPKLQGFV
;
A
#
# COMPACT_ATOMS: atom_id res chain seq x y z
N MET A 1 -42.15 32.95 41.06
CA MET A 1 -42.85 32.57 39.81
C MET A 1 -41.87 31.91 38.85
N PRO A 2 -41.87 30.58 38.77
CA PRO A 2 -41.61 29.85 37.53
C PRO A 2 -42.89 29.15 37.06
N LEU A 3 -43.10 29.05 35.74
CA LEU A 3 -44.25 28.36 35.17
C LEU A 3 -43.88 26.91 34.84
N ALA A 4 -44.63 25.97 35.42
CA ALA A 4 -44.66 24.58 35.02
C ALA A 4 -46.00 24.30 34.30
N PHE A 5 -46.03 23.34 33.38
CA PHE A 5 -47.17 22.43 33.17
C PHE A 5 -46.72 21.26 32.28
N GLY A 6 -47.27 20.07 32.53
CA GLY A 6 -47.04 18.87 31.72
C GLY A 6 -48.24 17.93 31.77
N PHE A 7 -48.30 16.96 30.85
CA PHE A 7 -49.24 15.83 30.77
C PHE A 7 -48.50 14.70 30.03
N SER A 8 -48.43 13.43 30.44
CA SER A 8 -49.41 12.40 30.86
C SER A 8 -49.59 11.31 29.76
N ARG A 9 -49.87 10.05 30.17
CA ARG A 9 -49.84 8.83 29.32
C ARG A 9 -51.19 8.09 29.29
N SER A 10 -51.65 7.68 28.10
CA SER A 10 -52.48 6.48 27.81
C SER A 10 -52.63 6.32 26.28
N ARG A 11 -52.23 5.24 25.61
CA ARG A 11 -52.73 3.84 25.48
C ARG A 11 -54.02 3.64 24.66
N LEU A 12 -53.82 2.89 23.55
CA LEU A 12 -54.72 1.89 22.90
C LEU A 12 -55.96 2.35 22.08
N LEU A 13 -55.95 2.10 20.75
CA LEU A 13 -56.63 0.93 20.11
C LEU A 13 -56.45 0.88 18.57
N ASN A 14 -56.52 -0.32 18.00
CA ASN A 14 -56.36 -0.62 16.57
C ASN A 14 -57.65 -0.43 15.75
N ARG A 15 -57.51 -0.16 14.44
CA ARG A 15 -58.41 -0.68 13.38
C ARG A 15 -57.66 -0.90 12.07
N CYS A 16 -57.74 -2.12 11.52
CA CYS A 16 -57.19 -2.48 10.20
C CYS A 16 -58.21 -2.26 9.08
N ILE A 17 -57.74 -1.94 7.88
CA ILE A 17 -58.40 -2.23 6.59
C ILE A 17 -57.30 -2.66 5.58
N ASN A 18 -57.59 -3.68 4.76
CA ASN A 18 -56.66 -4.30 3.79
C ASN A 18 -57.02 -3.82 2.36
N HIS A 19 -56.38 -4.14 1.22
CA HIS A 19 -55.35 -5.09 0.73
C HIS A 19 -54.79 -4.49 -0.60
N PRO A 20 -53.88 -5.12 -1.39
CA PRO A 20 -52.83 -6.12 -1.10
C PRO A 20 -51.42 -5.72 -1.65
N PRO A 21 -50.32 -6.40 -1.27
CA PRO A 21 -49.00 -6.26 -1.91
C PRO A 21 -48.64 -7.38 -2.92
N ASN A 22 -47.63 -7.10 -3.75
CA ASN A 22 -47.16 -7.82 -4.94
C ASN A 22 -46.31 -9.09 -4.60
N PRO A 23 -46.52 -10.25 -5.27
CA PRO A 23 -45.91 -11.52 -4.88
C PRO A 23 -44.50 -11.76 -5.44
N VAL A 24 -43.46 -11.17 -4.83
CA VAL A 24 -42.04 -11.57 -5.06
C VAL A 24 -41.21 -11.69 -3.76
N LEU A 25 -41.76 -11.29 -2.60
CA LEU A 25 -41.00 -11.24 -1.33
C LEU A 25 -41.51 -12.24 -0.28
N CYS A 26 -41.40 -13.54 -0.56
CA CYS A 26 -41.76 -14.59 0.39
C CYS A 26 -40.83 -15.82 0.29
N LEU A 27 -39.52 -15.62 0.52
CA LEU A 27 -38.55 -16.72 0.61
C LEU A 27 -37.45 -16.47 1.67
N TYR A 28 -37.83 -15.86 2.79
CA TYR A 28 -37.06 -15.85 4.04
C TYR A 28 -38.04 -15.92 5.21
N LEU A 29 -37.69 -16.67 6.26
CA LEU A 29 -38.49 -16.97 7.46
C LEU A 29 -39.58 -18.05 7.27
N ALA A 30 -39.17 -19.32 7.36
CA ALA A 30 -40.09 -20.42 7.66
C ALA A 30 -39.38 -21.51 8.52
N PHE A 31 -39.97 -21.76 9.69
CA PHE A 31 -39.81 -22.92 10.59
C PHE A 31 -38.53 -23.12 11.42
N SER A 32 -38.66 -22.76 12.70
CA SER A 32 -38.06 -23.50 13.81
C SER A 32 -38.94 -24.70 14.23
N SER A 33 -38.29 -25.70 14.83
CA SER A 33 -38.83 -26.79 15.67
C SER A 33 -39.86 -27.78 15.09
N ALA A 34 -39.38 -28.99 14.82
CA ALA A 34 -40.03 -30.26 15.21
C ALA A 34 -38.93 -31.30 15.50
N ALA A 35 -39.12 -32.18 16.47
CA ALA A 35 -38.10 -33.13 16.94
C ALA A 35 -38.50 -34.59 16.69
N SER A 36 -37.54 -35.46 16.35
CA SER A 36 -37.72 -36.92 16.40
C SER A 36 -36.39 -37.70 16.48
N SER A 37 -36.25 -38.49 17.55
CA SER A 37 -35.51 -39.76 17.70
C SER A 37 -34.10 -39.94 17.10
N SER A 38 -33.16 -40.31 17.97
CA SER A 38 -31.78 -40.73 17.67
C SER A 38 -31.63 -42.19 17.19
N PRO A 39 -30.53 -42.47 16.49
CA PRO A 39 -29.70 -43.65 16.71
C PRO A 39 -28.35 -43.26 17.36
N SER A 40 -27.72 -44.20 18.05
CA SER A 40 -26.49 -43.99 18.84
C SER A 40 -25.24 -43.72 18.00
N GLU A 41 -24.51 -42.63 18.30
CA GLU A 41 -23.15 -42.40 17.82
C GLU A 41 -22.12 -43.22 18.64
N PRO A 42 -21.01 -43.69 18.01
CA PRO A 42 -19.88 -44.27 18.72
C PRO A 42 -19.06 -43.17 19.43
N SER A 43 -18.39 -43.54 20.53
CA SER A 43 -17.68 -42.59 21.41
C SER A 43 -16.65 -41.72 20.68
N THR A 44 -16.88 -40.41 20.68
CA THR A 44 -15.93 -39.42 20.18
C THR A 44 -14.72 -39.32 21.11
N ALA A 45 -13.53 -39.57 20.55
CA ALA A 45 -12.28 -39.19 21.21
C ALA A 45 -12.25 -37.67 21.41
N ALA A 46 -11.60 -37.21 22.50
CA ALA A 46 -11.53 -35.79 22.83
C ALA A 46 -10.93 -34.98 21.66
N ALA A 47 -11.74 -34.12 21.05
CA ALA A 47 -11.29 -33.22 20.01
C ALA A 47 -10.25 -32.26 20.60
N GLY A 48 -9.08 -32.15 19.93
CA GLY A 48 -8.05 -31.19 20.31
C GLY A 48 -8.53 -29.74 20.18
N PRO A 49 -7.79 -28.77 20.74
CA PRO A 49 -8.12 -27.35 20.62
C PRO A 49 -8.20 -26.96 19.13
N ALA A 50 -9.22 -26.18 18.77
CA ALA A 50 -9.45 -25.78 17.38
C ALA A 50 -8.25 -25.02 16.81
N THR A 51 -7.85 -25.35 15.59
CA THR A 51 -6.71 -24.73 14.89
C THR A 51 -7.16 -23.90 13.69
N ILE A 52 -6.25 -23.04 13.22
CA ILE A 52 -6.37 -22.27 11.98
C ILE A 52 -5.10 -22.52 11.17
N ARG A 53 -5.24 -23.08 9.96
CA ARG A 53 -4.14 -23.31 9.01
C ARG A 53 -4.11 -22.21 7.95
N GLU A 54 -2.92 -21.69 7.68
CA GLU A 54 -2.66 -20.72 6.61
C GLU A 54 -1.29 -21.02 5.97
N GLY A 55 -1.29 -21.32 4.67
CA GLY A 55 -0.10 -21.81 4.00
C GLY A 55 0.37 -23.13 4.64
N ARG A 56 1.65 -23.19 5.02
CA ARG A 56 2.22 -24.33 5.76
C ARG A 56 2.04 -24.24 7.27
N ALA A 57 1.75 -23.05 7.81
CA ALA A 57 1.62 -22.83 9.25
C ALA A 57 0.23 -23.18 9.78
N GLU A 58 0.18 -23.62 11.03
CA GLU A 58 -1.05 -23.88 11.77
C GLU A 58 -0.95 -23.29 13.19
N ILE A 59 -1.95 -22.51 13.61
CA ILE A 59 -1.98 -21.86 14.91
C ILE A 59 -3.22 -22.28 15.71
N PHE A 60 -3.11 -22.25 17.03
CA PHE A 60 -4.29 -22.45 17.89
C PHE A 60 -5.24 -21.26 17.75
N ARG A 61 -6.54 -21.55 17.67
CA ARG A 61 -7.60 -20.54 17.68
C ARG A 61 -7.77 -20.00 19.10
N ASP A 62 -7.70 -18.69 19.24
CA ASP A 62 -8.06 -18.03 20.49
C ASP A 62 -9.54 -17.62 20.47
N GLU A 63 -10.37 -18.36 21.19
CA GLU A 63 -11.81 -18.06 21.33
C GLU A 63 -12.08 -16.78 22.13
N SER A 64 -11.12 -16.29 22.91
CA SER A 64 -11.22 -15.05 23.67
C SER A 64 -10.87 -13.79 22.86
N ASN A 65 -10.31 -13.94 21.65
CA ASN A 65 -9.73 -12.88 20.83
C ASN A 65 -8.65 -12.01 21.57
N SER A 66 -7.99 -12.56 22.59
CA SER A 66 -6.85 -11.93 23.28
C SER A 66 -5.60 -11.84 22.38
N VAL A 67 -5.46 -12.76 21.43
CA VAL A 67 -4.40 -12.79 20.42
C VAL A 67 -5.01 -12.62 19.03
N PHE A 68 -4.54 -11.60 18.30
CA PHE A 68 -5.15 -11.23 17.03
C PHE A 68 -4.83 -12.20 15.88
N TYR A 69 -5.86 -12.49 15.09
CA TYR A 69 -5.75 -13.08 13.76
C TYR A 69 -6.79 -12.44 12.82
N ASN A 70 -6.38 -12.16 11.58
CA ASN A 70 -7.28 -11.66 10.54
C ASN A 70 -7.05 -12.39 9.21
N LYS A 71 -8.11 -13.03 8.72
CA LYS A 71 -8.12 -13.75 7.43
C LYS A 71 -7.94 -12.84 6.22
N ALA A 72 -8.29 -11.56 6.30
CA ALA A 72 -8.06 -10.62 5.20
C ALA A 72 -6.57 -10.27 5.00
N GLN A 73 -5.72 -10.56 6.00
CA GLN A 73 -4.27 -10.38 5.93
C GLN A 73 -3.52 -11.58 5.30
N VAL A 74 -4.21 -12.62 4.83
CA VAL A 74 -3.58 -13.72 4.05
C VAL A 74 -2.86 -13.13 2.82
N ASN A 75 -3.51 -12.21 2.10
CA ASN A 75 -2.94 -11.49 0.96
C ASN A 75 -1.61 -10.79 1.32
N ASN A 76 -1.53 -10.20 2.51
CA ASN A 76 -0.37 -9.48 3.03
C ASN A 76 0.79 -10.43 3.34
N ARG A 77 0.51 -11.55 4.02
CA ARG A 77 1.52 -12.55 4.37
C ARG A 77 2.07 -13.23 3.11
N ASP A 78 1.20 -13.59 2.16
CA ASP A 78 1.59 -14.20 0.88
C ASP A 78 2.49 -13.28 0.04
N ILE A 79 2.11 -12.00 -0.14
CA ILE A 79 2.96 -11.06 -0.89
C ILE A 79 4.29 -10.81 -0.18
N SER A 80 4.31 -10.86 1.15
CA SER A 80 5.56 -10.72 1.92
C SER A 80 6.48 -11.91 1.72
N ILE A 81 5.94 -13.13 1.68
CA ILE A 81 6.69 -14.35 1.35
C ILE A 81 7.24 -14.29 -0.08
N ALA A 82 6.45 -13.79 -1.04
CA ALA A 82 6.89 -13.62 -2.42
C ALA A 82 8.06 -12.61 -2.56
N VAL A 83 7.95 -11.44 -1.92
CA VAL A 83 9.04 -10.45 -1.89
C VAL A 83 10.26 -11.01 -1.14
N LEU A 84 10.05 -11.68 0.00
CA LEU A 84 11.13 -12.23 0.82
C LEU A 84 11.91 -13.31 0.07
N ARG A 85 11.26 -14.27 -0.60
CA ARG A 85 11.91 -15.28 -1.47
C ARG A 85 12.80 -14.62 -2.54
N SER A 86 12.29 -13.58 -3.22
CA SER A 86 13.06 -12.81 -4.20
C SER A 86 14.25 -12.08 -3.56
N PHE A 87 14.06 -11.49 -2.37
CA PHE A 87 15.11 -10.82 -1.63
C PHE A 87 16.24 -11.76 -1.20
N ILE A 88 15.94 -12.98 -0.75
CA ILE A 88 16.97 -13.95 -0.36
C ILE A 88 17.83 -14.37 -1.56
N SER A 89 17.22 -14.60 -2.73
CA SER A 89 17.99 -14.82 -3.98
C SER A 89 18.91 -13.65 -4.25
N LYS A 90 18.36 -12.41 -4.21
CA LYS A 90 19.13 -11.22 -4.53
C LYS A 90 20.26 -10.94 -3.54
N ARG A 91 20.02 -11.17 -2.24
CA ARG A 91 21.01 -10.99 -1.17
C ARG A 91 22.17 -11.98 -1.32
N ARG A 92 21.89 -13.21 -1.74
CA ARG A 92 22.90 -14.22 -2.09
C ARG A 92 23.68 -13.82 -3.35
N GLU A 93 23.03 -13.37 -4.42
CA GLU A 93 23.69 -12.83 -5.62
C GLU A 93 24.64 -11.66 -5.27
N GLU A 94 24.15 -10.68 -4.51
CA GLU A 94 24.92 -9.50 -4.07
C GLU A 94 26.16 -9.91 -3.25
N PHE A 95 26.01 -10.91 -2.37
CA PHE A 95 27.13 -11.45 -1.60
C PHE A 95 28.15 -12.13 -2.52
N ILE A 96 27.72 -13.02 -3.43
CA ILE A 96 28.62 -13.72 -4.36
C ILE A 96 29.40 -12.72 -5.21
N VAL A 97 28.73 -11.71 -5.77
CA VAL A 97 29.38 -10.66 -6.59
C VAL A 97 30.38 -9.86 -5.76
N ARG A 98 30.07 -9.52 -4.51
CA ARG A 98 31.00 -8.82 -3.61
C ARG A 98 32.22 -9.68 -3.26
N SER A 99 32.01 -10.94 -2.89
CA SER A 99 33.04 -11.87 -2.42
C SER A 99 33.94 -12.44 -3.53
N THR A 100 33.58 -12.27 -4.80
CA THR A 100 34.35 -12.78 -5.94
C THR A 100 35.07 -11.70 -6.76
N ARG A 101 34.85 -10.42 -6.46
CA ARG A 101 35.34 -9.29 -7.25
C ARG A 101 36.81 -8.98 -6.98
N GLY A 102 37.68 -9.45 -7.87
CA GLY A 102 39.11 -9.12 -7.89
C GLY A 102 40.00 -10.04 -7.05
N GLU A 103 39.42 -11.04 -6.39
CA GLU A 103 40.12 -11.98 -5.52
C GLU A 103 40.70 -13.20 -6.28
N PRO A 104 41.80 -13.83 -5.77
CA PRO A 104 42.26 -15.15 -6.21
C PRO A 104 41.25 -16.27 -5.92
N GLU A 105 41.30 -17.39 -6.64
CA GLU A 105 40.30 -18.47 -6.52
C GLU A 105 40.22 -19.09 -5.12
N ASP A 106 41.35 -19.35 -4.46
CA ASP A 106 41.38 -19.91 -3.10
C ASP A 106 40.68 -18.98 -2.08
N THR A 107 40.86 -17.66 -2.23
CA THR A 107 40.19 -16.66 -1.37
C THR A 107 38.69 -16.65 -1.59
N LYS A 108 38.21 -16.80 -2.85
CA LYS A 108 36.77 -16.81 -3.17
C LYS A 108 36.02 -17.90 -2.43
N LEU A 109 36.58 -19.12 -2.38
CA LEU A 109 35.94 -20.24 -1.67
C LEU A 109 35.83 -19.97 -0.17
N SER A 110 36.86 -19.35 0.43
CA SER A 110 36.84 -18.95 1.84
C SER A 110 35.80 -17.87 2.14
N GLU A 111 35.70 -16.82 1.30
CA GLU A 111 34.69 -15.77 1.48
C GLU A 111 33.27 -16.26 1.21
N LEU A 112 33.07 -17.19 0.25
CA LEU A 112 31.77 -17.80 -0.01
C LEU A 112 31.26 -18.66 1.17
N ALA A 113 32.17 -19.30 1.92
CA ALA A 113 31.82 -20.06 3.12
C ALA A 113 31.35 -19.18 4.30
N LYS A 114 31.53 -17.85 4.23
CA LYS A 114 31.06 -16.88 5.24
C LYS A 114 29.65 -16.34 4.96
N TYR A 115 28.90 -16.92 4.02
CA TYR A 115 27.52 -16.52 3.77
C TYR A 115 26.63 -16.94 4.95
N GLU A 116 26.20 -15.97 5.75
CA GLU A 116 25.14 -16.16 6.75
C GLU A 116 23.76 -16.02 6.11
N GLU A 117 22.81 -16.87 6.51
CA GLU A 117 21.43 -16.78 6.05
C GLU A 117 20.75 -15.51 6.63
N PRO A 118 20.08 -14.67 5.82
CA PRO A 118 19.53 -13.39 6.26
C PRO A 118 18.62 -13.49 7.48
N LYS A 119 18.90 -12.67 8.51
CA LYS A 119 18.09 -12.58 9.74
C LYS A 119 16.82 -11.75 9.51
N VAL A 120 15.70 -12.19 10.08
CA VAL A 120 14.39 -11.56 9.93
C VAL A 120 13.83 -11.15 11.30
N LEU A 121 13.29 -9.94 11.38
CA LEU A 121 12.54 -9.45 12.54
C LEU A 121 11.07 -9.23 12.16
N GLU A 122 10.15 -9.99 12.77
CA GLU A 122 8.74 -9.59 12.85
C GLU A 122 8.57 -8.75 14.11
N ALA A 123 8.35 -7.44 13.95
CA ALA A 123 8.38 -6.50 15.06
C ALA A 123 7.08 -6.45 15.90
N LEU A 124 5.96 -6.97 15.37
CA LEU A 124 4.65 -7.01 16.04
C LEU A 124 3.96 -8.36 15.77
N ALA A 125 4.42 -9.42 16.42
CA ALA A 125 4.17 -10.79 16.00
C ALA A 125 2.78 -11.37 16.38
N ALA A 126 2.11 -10.85 17.41
CA ALA A 126 0.88 -11.40 17.95
C ALA A 126 0.94 -12.93 18.17
N SER A 127 0.27 -13.71 17.31
CA SER A 127 0.26 -15.18 17.35
C SER A 127 1.55 -15.85 16.83
N GLY A 128 2.49 -15.09 16.26
CA GLY A 128 3.68 -15.59 15.58
C GLY A 128 3.42 -16.20 14.19
N LEU A 129 2.18 -16.13 13.69
CA LEU A 129 1.79 -16.80 12.42
C LEU A 129 2.70 -16.43 11.26
N ARG A 130 3.04 -15.15 11.10
CA ARG A 130 3.85 -14.65 9.98
C ARG A 130 5.30 -15.09 10.12
N ALA A 131 5.92 -14.97 11.29
CA ALA A 131 7.26 -15.51 11.56
C ALA A 131 7.36 -17.02 11.33
N ILE A 132 6.35 -17.79 11.77
CA ILE A 132 6.26 -19.23 11.51
C ILE A 132 6.14 -19.51 10.01
N ARG A 133 5.27 -18.77 9.28
CA ARG A 133 5.18 -18.90 7.82
C ARG A 133 6.50 -18.56 7.13
N TYR A 134 7.23 -17.53 7.57
CA TYR A 134 8.56 -17.23 7.04
C TYR A 134 9.51 -18.42 7.24
N ALA A 135 9.63 -18.95 8.46
CA ALA A 135 10.48 -20.10 8.77
C ALA A 135 10.11 -21.40 8.03
N LEU A 136 8.84 -21.61 7.73
CA LEU A 136 8.35 -22.80 7.02
C LEU A 136 8.33 -22.66 5.50
N GLU A 137 8.17 -21.45 4.96
CA GLU A 137 7.84 -21.23 3.54
C GLU A 137 8.94 -20.48 2.76
N VAL A 138 9.97 -19.94 3.42
CA VAL A 138 11.10 -19.30 2.74
C VAL A 138 12.40 -20.04 3.02
N ASP A 139 12.90 -20.73 2.00
CA ASP A 139 14.22 -21.36 2.04
C ASP A 139 15.33 -20.29 2.03
N GLY A 140 16.43 -20.58 2.74
CA GLY A 140 17.60 -19.70 2.79
C GLY A 140 17.51 -18.50 3.73
N ILE A 141 16.46 -18.39 4.58
CA ILE A 141 16.41 -17.42 5.71
C ILE A 141 17.05 -18.01 6.96
N GLY A 142 17.70 -17.16 7.77
CA GLY A 142 18.27 -17.55 9.05
C GLY A 142 17.23 -17.55 10.17
N GLU A 143 17.60 -16.96 11.30
CA GLU A 143 16.70 -16.76 12.44
C GLU A 143 15.58 -15.76 12.10
N VAL A 144 14.38 -16.04 12.63
CA VAL A 144 13.22 -15.15 12.59
C VAL A 144 12.84 -14.77 14.02
N THR A 145 13.23 -13.58 14.46
CA THR A 145 12.83 -13.07 15.77
C THR A 145 11.40 -12.54 15.69
N ALA A 146 10.52 -13.02 16.59
CA ALA A 146 9.11 -12.65 16.66
C ALA A 146 8.85 -11.84 17.94
N VAL A 147 8.83 -10.51 17.82
CA VAL A 147 8.67 -9.58 18.96
C VAL A 147 7.20 -9.23 19.17
N ASP A 148 6.74 -9.28 20.42
CA ASP A 148 5.49 -8.66 20.85
C ASP A 148 5.66 -8.05 22.25
N ASN A 149 4.84 -7.08 22.63
CA ASN A 149 4.89 -6.44 23.95
C ASN A 149 3.85 -6.99 24.94
N ASN A 150 2.97 -7.89 24.48
CA ASN A 150 1.97 -8.57 25.29
C ASN A 150 2.43 -9.99 25.63
N GLU A 151 2.59 -10.28 26.93
CA GLU A 151 2.98 -11.60 27.43
C GLU A 151 2.05 -12.73 26.96
N VAL A 152 0.73 -12.48 26.86
CA VAL A 152 -0.25 -13.46 26.37
C VAL A 152 -0.01 -13.81 24.90
N ALA A 153 0.36 -12.81 24.09
CA ALA A 153 0.70 -13.00 22.68
C ALA A 153 2.00 -13.80 22.53
N VAL A 154 3.04 -13.45 23.31
CA VAL A 154 4.32 -14.19 23.32
C VAL A 154 4.15 -15.65 23.76
N GLU A 155 3.31 -15.93 24.76
CA GLU A 155 3.00 -17.31 25.17
C GLU A 155 2.19 -18.09 24.12
N ALA A 156 1.28 -17.43 23.39
CA ALA A 156 0.61 -18.06 22.24
C ALA A 156 1.59 -18.32 21.08
N CYS A 157 2.48 -17.37 20.79
CA CYS A 157 3.56 -17.50 19.82
C CYS A 157 4.46 -18.71 20.14
N LYS A 158 4.94 -18.86 21.37
CA LYS A 158 5.71 -20.04 21.84
C LYS A 158 4.98 -21.36 21.57
N LYS A 159 3.69 -21.45 21.92
CA LYS A 159 2.87 -22.66 21.70
C LYS A 159 2.71 -22.96 20.21
N ASN A 160 2.46 -21.94 19.39
CA ASN A 160 2.33 -22.08 17.94
C ASN A 160 3.66 -22.52 17.30
N ILE A 161 4.80 -21.98 17.71
CA ILE A 161 6.13 -22.39 17.23
C ILE A 161 6.35 -23.89 17.48
N GLN A 162 6.07 -24.37 18.70
CA GLN A 162 6.18 -25.78 19.06
C GLN A 162 5.22 -26.66 18.25
N HIS A 163 3.97 -26.22 18.04
CA HIS A 163 2.97 -26.94 17.24
C HIS A 163 3.39 -27.11 15.76
N ASN A 164 4.16 -26.17 15.21
CA ASN A 164 4.69 -26.24 13.85
C ASN A 164 6.00 -27.04 13.72
N GLY A 165 6.39 -27.75 14.78
CA GLY A 165 7.47 -28.74 14.75
C GLY A 165 8.88 -28.16 14.78
N SER A 166 9.85 -29.03 14.50
CA SER A 166 11.29 -28.75 14.70
C SER A 166 11.82 -27.62 13.81
N LEU A 167 11.34 -27.48 12.57
CA LEU A 167 11.79 -26.42 11.65
C LEU A 167 11.37 -25.02 12.14
N ALA A 168 10.13 -24.86 12.61
CA ALA A 168 9.70 -23.62 13.24
C ALA A 168 10.46 -23.38 14.56
N SER A 169 10.61 -24.43 15.38
CA SER A 169 11.27 -24.35 16.68
C SER A 169 12.79 -24.09 16.62
N SER A 170 13.44 -24.36 15.49
CA SER A 170 14.88 -24.09 15.29
C SER A 170 15.18 -22.74 14.61
N LYS A 171 14.17 -22.08 14.02
CA LYS A 171 14.33 -20.79 13.35
C LYS A 171 13.61 -19.62 14.02
N VAL A 172 12.47 -19.85 14.69
CA VAL A 172 11.66 -18.75 15.24
C VAL A 172 11.98 -18.52 16.71
N VAL A 173 12.38 -17.30 17.06
CA VAL A 173 12.71 -16.90 18.44
C VAL A 173 11.66 -15.91 18.95
N PRO A 174 10.76 -16.30 19.87
CA PRO A 174 9.74 -15.42 20.43
C PRO A 174 10.34 -14.50 21.51
N CYS A 175 10.06 -13.20 21.43
CA CYS A 175 10.65 -12.18 22.30
C CYS A 175 9.57 -11.26 22.90
N LEU A 176 9.61 -11.05 24.22
CA LEU A 176 8.75 -10.10 24.93
C LEU A 176 9.48 -8.75 25.08
N ALA A 177 9.14 -7.78 24.22
CA ALA A 177 9.77 -6.46 24.22
C ALA A 177 8.90 -5.38 23.55
N ASP A 178 9.15 -4.11 23.87
CA ASP A 178 8.68 -3.01 23.03
C ASP A 178 9.50 -2.98 21.74
N ALA A 179 8.83 -3.17 20.60
CA ALA A 179 9.45 -3.22 19.28
C ALA A 179 10.36 -2.04 18.96
N ARG A 180 10.04 -0.82 19.43
CA ARG A 180 10.83 0.39 19.17
C ARG A 180 12.14 0.36 19.92
N VAL A 181 12.10 -0.10 21.18
CA VAL A 181 13.28 -0.26 22.03
C VAL A 181 14.14 -1.41 21.48
N TYR A 182 13.52 -2.56 21.18
CA TYR A 182 14.21 -3.72 20.62
C TYR A 182 14.95 -3.37 19.33
N MET A 183 14.29 -2.75 18.35
CA MET A 183 14.95 -2.32 17.11
C MET A 183 16.06 -1.27 17.33
N LEU A 184 15.93 -0.41 18.35
CA LEU A 184 16.94 0.60 18.66
C LEU A 184 18.20 0.01 19.33
N THR A 185 18.05 -1.07 20.11
CA THR A 185 19.18 -1.77 20.74
C THR A 185 19.89 -2.78 19.85
N HIS A 186 19.30 -3.13 18.69
CA HIS A 186 19.88 -4.05 17.68
C HIS A 186 20.12 -3.32 16.34
N PRO A 187 20.96 -2.25 16.31
CA PRO A 187 21.19 -1.45 15.11
C PRO A 187 22.00 -2.22 14.05
N LYS A 188 21.51 -2.21 12.81
CA LYS A 188 22.08 -2.93 11.65
C LYS A 188 22.27 -4.43 11.87
N GLU A 189 21.39 -5.07 12.63
CA GLU A 189 21.48 -6.50 12.95
C GLU A 189 20.60 -7.38 12.05
N PHE A 190 19.45 -6.87 11.59
CA PHE A 190 18.47 -7.65 10.83
C PHE A 190 18.51 -7.32 9.34
N ASP A 191 18.67 -8.33 8.50
CA ASP A 191 18.59 -8.14 7.04
C ASP A 191 17.18 -7.83 6.57
N VAL A 192 16.17 -8.24 7.33
CA VAL A 192 14.76 -7.96 7.04
C VAL A 192 14.04 -7.52 8.31
N VAL A 193 13.32 -6.40 8.25
CA VAL A 193 12.41 -5.96 9.32
C VAL A 193 10.99 -5.84 8.74
N ASP A 194 10.02 -6.45 9.42
CA ASP A 194 8.59 -6.35 9.08
C ASP A 194 7.82 -5.57 10.15
N LEU A 195 7.20 -4.47 9.72
CA LEU A 195 6.30 -3.64 10.53
C LEU A 195 4.86 -3.84 10.02
N ASP A 196 4.03 -4.54 10.79
CA ASP A 196 2.60 -4.76 10.48
C ASP A 196 1.65 -4.29 11.61
N PRO A 197 1.69 -3.01 12.05
CA PRO A 197 0.93 -2.54 13.21
C PRO A 197 -0.54 -2.19 12.89
N TYR A 198 -1.37 -2.12 13.94
CA TYR A 198 -2.67 -1.48 13.85
C TYR A 198 -2.54 0.03 13.68
N GLY A 199 -3.24 0.57 12.69
CA GLY A 199 -3.15 1.96 12.30
C GLY A 199 -1.84 2.30 11.60
N SER A 200 -0.93 2.97 12.31
CA SER A 200 0.22 3.67 11.72
C SER A 200 1.57 3.06 12.11
N PRO A 201 2.48 2.86 11.15
CA PRO A 201 3.86 2.46 11.44
C PRO A 201 4.77 3.62 11.88
N ALA A 202 4.32 4.88 11.79
CA ALA A 202 5.16 6.06 11.98
C ALA A 202 6.00 6.05 13.27
N ALA A 203 5.41 5.60 14.39
CA ALA A 203 6.07 5.52 15.70
C ALA A 203 7.21 4.48 15.79
N PHE A 204 7.35 3.61 14.78
CA PHE A 204 8.36 2.54 14.71
C PHE A 204 9.47 2.84 13.68
N LEU A 205 9.25 3.79 12.77
CA LEU A 205 10.10 3.99 11.60
C LEU A 205 11.54 4.39 11.97
N ASP A 206 11.74 5.27 12.95
CA ASP A 206 13.09 5.73 13.32
C ASP A 206 13.98 4.59 13.84
N SER A 207 13.43 3.69 14.67
CA SER A 207 14.14 2.48 15.11
C SER A 207 14.34 1.50 13.96
N ALA A 208 13.32 1.28 13.13
CA ALA A 208 13.39 0.31 12.03
C ALA A 208 14.45 0.68 10.97
N VAL A 209 14.54 1.95 10.56
CA VAL A 209 15.57 2.41 9.61
C VAL A 209 16.99 2.37 10.20
N GLN A 210 17.15 2.21 11.53
CA GLN A 210 18.44 1.97 12.17
C GLN A 210 18.74 0.46 12.32
N CYS A 211 17.72 -0.34 12.62
CA CYS A 211 17.77 -1.78 12.83
C CYS A 211 18.16 -2.59 11.58
N VAL A 212 17.64 -2.23 10.41
CA VAL A 212 17.89 -2.95 9.14
C VAL A 212 19.38 -2.90 8.75
N THR A 213 19.98 -4.00 8.28
CA THR A 213 21.38 -4.05 7.78
C THR A 213 21.59 -3.19 6.53
N ASP A 214 22.84 -2.99 6.09
CA ASP A 214 23.08 -2.26 4.84
C ASP A 214 22.66 -3.08 3.61
N GLY A 215 21.79 -2.48 2.78
CA GLY A 215 21.08 -3.21 1.72
C GLY A 215 20.05 -4.21 2.23
N GLY A 216 19.65 -4.12 3.51
CA GLY A 216 18.53 -4.90 4.05
C GLY A 216 17.17 -4.40 3.55
N LEU A 217 16.13 -5.19 3.83
CA LEU A 217 14.74 -4.97 3.43
C LEU A 217 13.91 -4.49 4.63
N LEU A 218 13.19 -3.37 4.45
CA LEU A 218 12.10 -2.96 5.32
C LEU A 218 10.77 -3.24 4.62
N MET A 219 9.92 -4.03 5.26
CA MET A 219 8.54 -4.29 4.85
C MET A 219 7.63 -3.55 5.83
N CYS A 220 6.70 -2.72 5.33
CA CYS A 220 5.96 -1.81 6.19
C CYS A 220 4.50 -1.68 5.74
N SER A 221 3.57 -2.07 6.60
CA SER A 221 2.13 -1.84 6.42
C SER A 221 1.66 -0.56 7.10
N ALA A 222 0.62 0.06 6.55
CA ALA A 222 -0.23 1.01 7.27
C ALA A 222 -1.71 0.68 7.02
N THR A 223 -2.49 0.61 8.09
CA THR A 223 -3.92 0.26 8.07
C THR A 223 -4.83 1.46 8.40
N ASP A 224 -4.28 2.62 8.79
CA ASP A 224 -5.05 3.86 9.00
C ASP A 224 -5.35 4.63 7.70
N MET A 225 -5.89 3.95 6.69
CA MET A 225 -6.22 4.55 5.39
C MET A 225 -7.18 5.75 5.47
N ALA A 226 -8.05 5.83 6.48
CA ALA A 226 -8.88 7.02 6.73
C ALA A 226 -8.06 8.28 7.04
N VAL A 227 -6.85 8.13 7.60
CA VAL A 227 -5.90 9.22 7.84
C VAL A 227 -5.15 9.53 6.53
N LEU A 228 -4.52 8.52 5.93
CA LEU A 228 -3.67 8.67 4.74
C LEU A 228 -4.41 9.12 3.48
N ALA A 229 -5.67 8.70 3.28
CA ALA A 229 -6.52 9.13 2.16
C ALA A 229 -7.22 10.49 2.40
N GLY A 230 -6.86 11.20 3.47
CA GLY A 230 -7.32 12.57 3.73
C GLY A 230 -8.68 12.71 4.42
N GLY A 231 -9.19 11.66 5.08
CA GLY A 231 -10.32 11.80 6.00
C GLY A 231 -9.98 12.75 7.16
N ASN A 232 -8.91 12.42 7.89
CA ASN A 232 -8.36 13.19 9.02
C ASN A 232 -6.96 13.72 8.67
N ALA A 233 -6.90 14.83 7.93
CA ALA A 233 -5.66 15.32 7.31
C ALA A 233 -4.65 15.88 8.33
N GLU A 234 -5.14 16.50 9.40
CA GLU A 234 -4.36 16.98 10.55
C GLU A 234 -3.68 15.83 11.33
N VAL A 235 -4.37 14.69 11.48
CA VAL A 235 -3.78 13.46 12.05
C VAL A 235 -2.72 12.89 11.10
N CYS A 236 -2.91 13.01 9.79
CA CYS A 236 -1.92 12.55 8.80
C CYS A 236 -0.64 13.40 8.86
N PHE A 237 -0.79 14.72 8.98
CA PHE A 237 0.34 15.62 9.17
C PHE A 237 1.10 15.31 10.46
N SER A 238 0.39 15.11 11.57
CA SER A 238 0.98 14.78 12.88
C SER A 238 1.76 13.45 12.87
N LYS A 239 1.24 12.41 12.21
CA LYS A 239 1.87 11.08 12.14
C LYS A 239 2.97 10.99 11.10
N TYR A 240 2.71 11.46 9.88
CA TYR A 240 3.52 11.18 8.70
C TYR A 240 4.33 12.37 8.20
N GLY A 241 4.11 13.57 8.75
CA GLY A 241 4.77 14.81 8.30
C GLY A 241 4.28 15.31 6.94
N SER A 242 3.07 14.91 6.52
CA SER A 242 2.54 15.19 5.18
C SER A 242 1.05 15.47 5.19
N TYR A 243 0.59 16.41 4.36
CA TYR A 243 -0.81 16.80 4.25
C TYR A 243 -1.50 16.09 3.06
N PRO A 244 -2.42 15.14 3.28
CA PRO A 244 -3.08 14.40 2.21
C PRO A 244 -4.15 15.24 1.49
N LEU A 245 -4.37 14.94 0.21
CA LEU A 245 -5.41 15.56 -0.60
C LEU A 245 -6.55 14.56 -0.90
N ARG A 246 -7.79 15.06 -0.92
CA ARG A 246 -8.99 14.29 -1.24
C ARG A 246 -9.20 14.12 -2.77
N GLY A 247 -8.11 13.84 -3.49
CA GLY A 247 -8.12 13.51 -4.92
C GLY A 247 -8.57 12.08 -5.18
N LYS A 248 -8.85 11.74 -6.45
CA LYS A 248 -9.15 10.34 -6.84
C LYS A 248 -7.95 9.42 -6.65
N HIS A 249 -6.74 9.98 -6.75
CA HIS A 249 -5.47 9.31 -6.51
C HIS A 249 -5.09 9.16 -5.03
N CYS A 250 -6.03 9.33 -4.08
CA CYS A 250 -5.72 9.33 -2.65
C CYS A 250 -5.06 8.02 -2.16
N HIS A 251 -5.38 6.87 -2.75
CA HIS A 251 -4.74 5.58 -2.40
C HIS A 251 -3.28 5.48 -2.87
N GLU A 252 -2.92 6.03 -4.04
CA GLU A 252 -1.51 6.14 -4.43
C GLU A 252 -0.80 7.24 -3.64
N MET A 253 -1.48 8.34 -3.35
CA MET A 253 -0.93 9.39 -2.48
C MET A 253 -0.60 8.84 -1.10
N ALA A 254 -1.43 7.94 -0.53
CA ALA A 254 -1.14 7.24 0.71
C ALA A 254 0.16 6.43 0.66
N LEU A 255 0.40 5.66 -0.41
CA LEU A 255 1.67 4.94 -0.63
C LEU A 255 2.85 5.92 -0.66
N ARG A 256 2.71 7.02 -1.40
CA ARG A 256 3.76 8.04 -1.55
C ARG A 256 4.00 8.85 -0.27
N ILE A 257 2.99 9.03 0.59
CA ILE A 257 3.12 9.61 1.93
C ILE A 257 3.92 8.67 2.84
N LEU A 258 3.60 7.37 2.84
CA LEU A 258 4.33 6.39 3.65
C LEU A 258 5.81 6.30 3.23
N LEU A 259 6.09 6.25 1.92
CA LEU A 259 7.47 6.27 1.41
C LEU A 259 8.23 7.55 1.80
N ALA A 260 7.61 8.73 1.64
CA ALA A 260 8.20 9.99 2.08
C ALA A 260 8.47 10.00 3.60
N CYS A 261 7.56 9.42 4.39
CA CYS A 261 7.74 9.31 5.83
C CYS A 261 8.94 8.42 6.18
N ILE A 262 9.09 7.24 5.56
CA ILE A 262 10.23 6.33 5.79
C ILE A 262 11.55 7.00 5.36
N GLU A 263 11.60 7.60 4.16
CA GLU A 263 12.77 8.36 3.69
C GLU A 263 13.15 9.47 4.68
N SER A 264 12.16 10.24 5.17
CA SER A 264 12.41 11.33 6.12
C SER A 264 13.03 10.88 7.44
N HIS A 265 12.84 9.62 7.84
CA HIS A 265 13.52 8.99 8.98
C HIS A 265 14.91 8.51 8.58
N ALA A 266 15.03 7.78 7.46
CA ALA A 266 16.30 7.22 6.98
C ALA A 266 17.40 8.28 6.78
N ILE A 267 17.07 9.44 6.19
CA ILE A 267 18.05 10.48 5.85
C ILE A 267 18.73 11.12 7.05
N ARG A 268 18.06 11.15 8.22
CA ARG A 268 18.63 11.63 9.49
C ARG A 268 19.84 10.78 9.91
N HIS A 269 19.81 9.50 9.54
CA HIS A 269 20.82 8.50 9.87
C HIS A 269 21.84 8.26 8.73
N LYS A 270 21.90 9.17 7.74
CA LYS A 270 22.73 9.05 6.51
C LYS A 270 22.33 7.85 5.64
N ARG A 271 21.09 7.39 5.74
CA ARG A 271 20.52 6.28 4.96
C ARG A 271 19.45 6.78 4.00
N HIS A 272 19.15 6.02 2.97
CA HIS A 272 18.08 6.33 2.02
C HIS A 272 17.34 5.07 1.61
N ILE A 273 16.10 5.22 1.17
CA ILE A 273 15.29 4.12 0.67
C ILE A 273 15.40 3.96 -0.85
N VAL A 274 15.22 2.72 -1.30
CA VAL A 274 14.95 2.35 -2.69
C VAL A 274 13.71 1.44 -2.71
N PRO A 275 12.55 1.90 -3.21
CA PRO A 275 11.34 1.07 -3.28
C PRO A 275 11.52 -0.15 -4.18
N ILE A 276 11.08 -1.32 -3.69
CA ILE A 276 10.94 -2.56 -4.46
C ILE A 276 9.57 -2.57 -5.13
N ILE A 277 8.49 -2.60 -4.33
CA ILE A 277 7.10 -2.49 -4.77
C ILE A 277 6.27 -1.84 -3.66
N SER A 278 5.16 -1.20 -4.03
CA SER A 278 4.28 -0.47 -3.13
C SER A 278 2.82 -0.81 -3.45
N ILE A 279 2.09 -1.42 -2.52
CA ILE A 279 0.79 -2.04 -2.83
C ILE A 279 -0.33 -1.50 -1.94
N HIS A 280 -1.44 -1.10 -2.57
CA HIS A 280 -2.73 -0.94 -1.91
C HIS A 280 -3.55 -2.23 -2.00
N MET A 281 -4.03 -2.75 -0.88
CA MET A 281 -4.88 -3.95 -0.80
C MET A 281 -6.05 -3.72 0.15
N ASP A 282 -7.25 -3.61 -0.44
CA ASP A 282 -8.55 -3.54 0.21
C ASP A 282 -8.71 -2.39 1.24
N PHE A 283 -8.12 -2.50 2.44
CA PHE A 283 -8.19 -1.50 3.52
C PHE A 283 -6.83 -1.05 4.06
N TYR A 284 -5.72 -1.53 3.48
CA TYR A 284 -4.37 -1.20 3.92
C TYR A 284 -3.44 -0.91 2.74
N ILE A 285 -2.32 -0.26 3.04
CA ILE A 285 -1.17 -0.16 2.14
C ILE A 285 0.01 -0.94 2.73
N ARG A 286 0.88 -1.43 1.86
CA ARG A 286 2.14 -2.07 2.24
C ARG A 286 3.25 -1.69 1.26
N VAL A 287 4.38 -1.24 1.78
CA VAL A 287 5.56 -0.86 0.99
C VAL A 287 6.73 -1.76 1.35
N PHE A 288 7.54 -2.08 0.34
CA PHE A 288 8.74 -2.88 0.46
C PHE A 288 9.90 -2.03 -0.03
N VAL A 289 10.88 -1.75 0.82
CA VAL A 289 11.99 -0.85 0.49
C VAL A 289 13.34 -1.42 0.92
N ARG A 290 14.36 -1.29 0.07
CA ARG A 290 15.76 -1.53 0.45
C ARG A 290 16.30 -0.30 1.18
N ILE A 291 17.13 -0.49 2.21
CA ILE A 291 17.74 0.63 2.95
C ILE A 291 19.27 0.61 2.85
N PHE A 292 19.84 1.66 2.26
CA PHE A 292 21.28 1.78 2.01
C PHE A 292 21.89 2.99 2.73
N THR A 293 23.11 2.83 3.24
CA THR A 293 23.90 3.88 3.89
C THR A 293 24.70 4.65 2.85
N SER A 294 24.41 5.94 2.65
CA SER A 294 25.18 6.80 1.73
C SER A 294 25.01 8.28 2.06
N ALA A 295 26.03 8.86 2.68
CA ALA A 295 26.06 10.29 3.04
C ALA A 295 26.10 11.24 1.82
N SER A 296 26.41 10.73 0.62
CA SER A 296 26.26 11.47 -0.63
C SER A 296 24.83 11.37 -1.17
N THR A 297 24.26 10.16 -1.25
CA THR A 297 22.92 9.95 -1.85
C THR A 297 21.80 10.65 -1.08
N VAL A 298 21.89 10.73 0.25
CA VAL A 298 20.89 11.48 1.06
C VAL A 298 20.78 12.96 0.70
N LYS A 299 21.84 13.57 0.14
CA LYS A 299 21.80 14.97 -0.33
C LYS A 299 20.87 15.17 -1.53
N SER A 300 20.58 14.09 -2.27
CA SER A 300 19.63 14.06 -3.38
C SER A 300 18.19 13.76 -2.94
N SER A 301 17.95 13.45 -1.65
CA SER A 301 16.59 13.14 -1.14
C SER A 301 15.54 14.23 -1.43
N PRO A 302 15.83 15.54 -1.34
CA PRO A 302 14.87 16.60 -1.70
C PRO A 302 14.39 16.56 -3.16
N LEU A 303 15.13 15.89 -4.06
CA LEU A 303 14.70 15.70 -5.46
C LEU A 303 13.57 14.68 -5.59
N LYS A 304 13.43 13.77 -4.61
CA LYS A 304 12.48 12.64 -4.57
C LYS A 304 11.21 12.93 -3.78
N LEU A 305 11.10 14.14 -3.22
CA LEU A 305 9.98 14.58 -2.41
C LEU A 305 9.32 15.76 -3.11
N ALA A 306 7.99 15.75 -3.23
CA ALA A 306 7.22 16.79 -3.89
C ALA A 306 5.97 17.21 -3.12
N HIS A 307 5.61 18.49 -3.25
CA HIS A 307 4.28 18.97 -2.93
C HIS A 307 3.36 18.76 -4.14
N VAL A 308 2.07 18.56 -3.88
CA VAL A 308 1.04 18.42 -4.91
C VAL A 308 0.13 19.63 -4.86
N TYR A 309 0.03 20.37 -5.96
CA TYR A 309 -0.96 21.41 -6.15
C TYR A 309 -2.16 20.83 -6.90
N GLN A 310 -3.33 20.77 -6.28
CA GLN A 310 -4.56 20.25 -6.90
C GLN A 310 -5.62 21.35 -7.03
N CYS A 311 -6.14 21.55 -8.24
CA CYS A 311 -7.19 22.52 -8.52
C CYS A 311 -8.52 22.07 -7.89
N VAL A 312 -9.16 22.95 -7.12
CA VAL A 312 -10.44 22.64 -6.46
C VAL A 312 -11.64 22.56 -7.42
N GLY A 313 -11.51 23.11 -8.64
CA GLY A 313 -12.55 23.08 -9.66
C GLY A 313 -12.49 21.84 -10.55
N CYS A 314 -11.37 21.64 -11.25
CA CYS A 314 -11.21 20.58 -12.27
C CYS A 314 -10.40 19.37 -11.80
N SER A 315 -9.88 19.34 -10.56
CA SER A 315 -9.00 18.27 -10.07
C SER A 315 -7.68 18.06 -10.84
N SER A 316 -7.31 18.95 -11.80
CA SER A 316 -5.95 19.00 -12.33
C SER A 316 -4.94 19.07 -11.19
N PHE A 317 -3.87 18.28 -11.28
CA PHE A 317 -2.82 18.29 -10.28
C PHE A 317 -1.44 18.47 -10.91
N HIS A 318 -0.53 19.08 -10.16
CA HIS A 318 0.84 19.36 -10.56
C HIS A 318 1.78 19.05 -9.39
N LEU A 319 2.87 18.34 -9.63
CA LEU A 319 3.91 18.08 -8.64
C LEU A 319 4.97 19.18 -8.66
N GLN A 320 5.45 19.57 -7.49
CA GLN A 320 6.60 20.45 -7.31
C GLN A 320 7.59 19.79 -6.34
N ASN A 321 8.68 19.25 -6.88
CA ASN A 321 9.74 18.65 -6.08
C ASN A 321 10.37 19.71 -5.15
N ILE A 322 10.79 19.34 -3.95
CA ILE A 322 11.38 20.25 -2.95
C ILE A 322 12.74 20.78 -3.44
N GLY A 323 13.53 19.91 -4.07
CA GLY A 323 14.79 20.25 -4.70
C GLY A 323 14.73 20.21 -6.23
N ARG A 324 15.72 20.83 -6.86
CA ARG A 324 16.09 20.69 -8.28
C ARG A 324 17.60 20.53 -8.44
N ILE A 325 18.04 20.01 -9.58
CA ILE A 325 19.45 20.05 -10.01
C ILE A 325 19.63 21.25 -10.96
N ASN A 326 20.75 21.99 -10.85
CA ASN A 326 21.19 22.84 -11.96
C ASN A 326 21.90 21.95 -13.00
N LEU A 327 21.31 21.83 -14.20
CA LEU A 327 21.87 21.01 -15.29
C LEU A 327 23.23 21.52 -15.80
N GLU A 328 23.56 22.79 -15.56
CA GLU A 328 24.86 23.39 -15.90
C GLU A 328 25.96 23.05 -14.88
N ASP A 329 25.62 22.70 -13.63
CA ASP A 329 26.62 22.31 -12.62
C ASP A 329 26.90 20.81 -12.68
N LYS A 330 28.08 20.46 -13.20
CA LYS A 330 28.62 19.09 -13.27
C LYS A 330 28.71 18.38 -11.91
N ARG A 331 28.59 19.09 -10.79
CA ARG A 331 28.56 18.51 -9.43
C ARG A 331 27.18 17.98 -9.03
N HIS A 332 26.14 18.24 -9.82
CA HIS A 332 24.76 17.79 -9.59
C HIS A 332 24.23 18.04 -8.16
N ILE A 333 24.57 19.19 -7.59
CA ILE A 333 24.17 19.58 -6.23
C ILE A 333 22.66 19.87 -6.23
N ALA A 334 21.93 19.25 -5.31
CA ALA A 334 20.52 19.54 -5.09
C ALA A 334 20.35 20.94 -4.46
N LEU A 335 19.51 21.77 -5.07
CA LEU A 335 19.23 23.16 -4.67
C LEU A 335 17.73 23.34 -4.41
N PRO A 336 17.29 24.22 -3.48
CA PRO A 336 15.87 24.46 -3.20
C PRO A 336 15.12 24.88 -4.46
N ASN A 337 14.04 24.18 -4.81
CA ASN A 337 13.34 24.38 -6.09
C ASN A 337 12.64 25.75 -6.19
N PHE A 338 12.34 26.17 -7.41
CA PHE A 338 11.50 27.35 -7.65
C PHE A 338 10.04 27.04 -7.29
N ALA A 339 9.32 28.04 -6.80
CA ALA A 339 7.93 27.89 -6.35
C ALA A 339 7.15 29.21 -6.53
N PRO A 340 5.84 29.16 -6.81
CA PRO A 340 5.04 27.96 -7.11
C PRO A 340 5.21 27.47 -8.56
N THR A 341 5.05 26.16 -8.80
CA THR A 341 5.01 25.57 -10.16
C THR A 341 3.69 25.81 -10.90
N VAL A 342 2.69 26.38 -10.23
CA VAL A 342 1.37 26.71 -10.76
C VAL A 342 1.09 28.21 -10.59
N PRO A 343 0.31 28.84 -11.49
CA PRO A 343 -0.28 30.15 -11.26
C PRO A 343 -1.27 30.13 -10.08
N GLU A 344 -1.72 31.32 -9.64
CA GLU A 344 -2.70 31.44 -8.55
C GLU A 344 -4.04 30.75 -8.88
N GLU A 345 -4.45 30.80 -10.16
CA GLU A 345 -5.68 30.19 -10.68
C GLU A 345 -5.37 29.23 -11.82
N CYS A 346 -6.09 28.10 -11.87
CA CYS A 346 -5.87 27.06 -12.87
C CYS A 346 -6.14 27.54 -14.31
N SER A 347 -5.18 27.35 -15.21
CA SER A 347 -5.29 27.67 -16.65
C SER A 347 -6.54 27.10 -17.32
N GLU A 348 -7.00 25.95 -16.86
CA GLU A 348 -8.09 25.20 -17.50
C GLU A 348 -9.47 25.65 -17.02
N CYS A 349 -9.62 26.15 -15.79
CA CYS A 349 -10.94 26.44 -15.20
C CYS A 349 -11.02 27.63 -14.24
N ALA A 350 -9.97 28.46 -14.14
CA ALA A 350 -9.89 29.65 -13.27
C ALA A 350 -10.18 29.42 -11.77
N HIS A 351 -10.12 28.17 -11.28
CA HIS A 351 -10.26 27.87 -9.85
C HIS A 351 -8.88 27.75 -9.18
N LYS A 352 -8.80 28.15 -7.91
CA LYS A 352 -7.57 28.10 -7.10
C LYS A 352 -7.06 26.66 -6.86
N PHE A 353 -5.80 26.55 -6.50
CA PHE A 353 -5.17 25.30 -6.07
C PHE A 353 -5.14 25.17 -4.54
N VAL A 354 -5.30 23.94 -4.04
CA VAL A 354 -4.86 23.55 -2.69
C VAL A 354 -3.52 22.83 -2.77
N MET A 355 -2.69 22.96 -1.74
CA MET A 355 -1.40 22.28 -1.63
C MET A 355 -1.50 21.10 -0.66
N GLY A 356 -0.87 19.98 -1.01
CA GLY A 356 -0.62 18.86 -0.11
C GLY A 356 0.79 18.30 -0.26
N GLY A 357 1.09 17.26 0.50
CA GLY A 357 2.43 16.67 0.63
C GLY A 357 3.20 17.18 1.86
N PRO A 358 4.53 16.95 1.91
CA PRO A 358 5.33 16.33 0.86
C PRO A 358 5.03 14.84 0.66
N ILE A 359 5.13 14.35 -0.57
CA ILE A 359 4.97 12.94 -0.95
C ILE A 359 6.19 12.47 -1.75
N TRP A 360 6.42 11.16 -1.83
CA TRP A 360 7.44 10.59 -2.70
C TRP A 360 7.06 10.78 -4.18
N SER A 361 7.90 11.49 -4.94
CA SER A 361 7.69 11.78 -6.37
C SER A 361 8.32 10.77 -7.31
N ASP A 362 9.38 10.08 -6.88
CA ASP A 362 10.09 9.07 -7.66
C ASP A 362 9.23 7.81 -7.91
N PRO A 363 9.70 6.84 -8.72
CA PRO A 363 9.12 5.51 -8.83
C PRO A 363 8.82 4.86 -7.48
N ILE A 364 7.67 4.20 -7.38
CA ILE A 364 7.20 3.45 -6.19
C ILE A 364 7.35 1.93 -6.35
N HIS A 365 7.69 1.48 -7.56
CA HIS A 365 8.01 0.10 -7.92
C HIS A 365 9.27 0.09 -8.76
N ASP A 366 10.11 -0.91 -8.54
CA ASP A 366 11.16 -1.33 -9.46
C ASP A 366 10.59 -2.41 -10.39
N LYS A 367 10.79 -2.23 -11.70
CA LYS A 367 10.21 -3.11 -12.73
C LYS A 367 10.87 -4.48 -12.79
N GLU A 368 12.17 -4.58 -12.53
CA GLU A 368 12.89 -5.86 -12.55
C GLU A 368 12.44 -6.71 -11.35
N TRP A 369 12.32 -6.09 -10.17
CA TRP A 369 11.75 -6.75 -9.00
C TRP A 369 10.30 -7.17 -9.21
N ALA A 370 9.43 -6.27 -9.68
CA ALA A 370 8.02 -6.60 -9.92
C ALA A 370 7.85 -7.80 -10.88
N SER A 371 8.59 -7.80 -11.99
CA SER A 371 8.56 -8.88 -12.99
C SER A 371 9.18 -10.19 -12.46
N SER A 372 10.25 -10.10 -11.68
CA SER A 372 10.90 -11.26 -11.05
C SER A 372 9.97 -11.94 -10.03
N ILE A 373 9.35 -11.14 -9.15
CA ILE A 373 8.40 -11.63 -8.14
C ILE A 373 7.18 -12.24 -8.83
N LEU A 374 6.59 -11.58 -9.83
CA LEU A 374 5.47 -12.10 -10.62
C LEU A 374 5.81 -13.46 -11.27
N SER A 375 6.98 -13.57 -11.89
CA SER A 375 7.44 -14.82 -12.51
C SER A 375 7.62 -15.92 -11.46
N SER A 376 8.17 -15.59 -10.30
CA SER A 376 8.38 -16.53 -9.18
C SER A 376 7.05 -17.07 -8.63
N ILE A 377 6.03 -16.22 -8.44
CA ILE A 377 4.74 -16.69 -7.93
C ILE A 377 3.97 -17.56 -8.92
N HIS A 378 4.12 -17.35 -10.24
CA HIS A 378 3.52 -18.23 -11.26
C HIS A 378 4.10 -19.65 -11.21
N VAL A 379 5.41 -19.80 -10.93
CA VAL A 379 6.05 -21.11 -10.77
C VAL A 379 5.60 -21.84 -9.49
N MET A 380 5.30 -21.09 -8.43
CA MET A 380 4.93 -21.64 -7.11
C MET A 380 3.45 -21.40 -6.76
N MET A 381 2.53 -21.45 -7.75
CA MET A 381 1.14 -21.04 -7.55
C MET A 381 0.44 -21.74 -6.37
N ASP A 382 0.66 -23.04 -6.20
CA ASP A 382 0.06 -23.85 -5.13
C ASP A 382 0.60 -23.53 -3.72
N SER A 383 1.70 -22.76 -3.63
CA SER A 383 2.28 -22.32 -2.35
C SER A 383 1.62 -21.06 -1.78
N TYR A 384 0.72 -20.41 -2.50
CA TYR A 384 0.11 -19.14 -2.11
C TYR A 384 -1.41 -19.26 -1.99
N PRO A 385 -1.98 -19.38 -0.78
CA PRO A 385 -3.44 -19.34 -0.55
C PRO A 385 -4.16 -18.14 -1.21
N ALA A 386 -3.47 -17.02 -1.41
CA ALA A 386 -3.96 -15.80 -2.06
C ALA A 386 -3.51 -15.65 -3.53
N TYR A 387 -2.97 -16.69 -4.17
CA TYR A 387 -2.35 -16.65 -5.50
C TYR A 387 -3.09 -15.75 -6.50
N ALA A 388 -4.38 -16.00 -6.71
CA ALA A 388 -5.20 -15.28 -7.70
C ALA A 388 -5.32 -13.76 -7.45
N LYS A 389 -5.24 -13.30 -6.19
CA LYS A 389 -5.28 -11.87 -5.83
C LYS A 389 -3.89 -11.26 -5.95
N ILE A 390 -2.84 -11.92 -5.45
CA ILE A 390 -1.48 -11.38 -5.49
C ILE A 390 -0.92 -11.35 -6.91
N SER A 391 -1.26 -12.33 -7.77
CA SER A 391 -0.85 -12.35 -9.18
C SER A 391 -1.50 -11.23 -9.97
N ALA A 392 -2.82 -11.04 -9.85
CA ALA A 392 -3.53 -9.94 -10.50
C ALA A 392 -2.96 -8.56 -10.11
N ILE A 393 -2.61 -8.36 -8.83
CA ILE A 393 -1.96 -7.13 -8.37
C ILE A 393 -0.56 -6.99 -8.94
N LEU A 394 0.29 -8.04 -8.86
CA LEU A 394 1.66 -7.99 -9.35
C LEU A 394 1.76 -7.81 -10.88
N THR A 395 0.84 -8.39 -11.65
CA THR A 395 0.69 -8.10 -13.09
C THR A 395 0.48 -6.60 -13.30
N SER A 396 -0.53 -6.01 -12.63
CA SER A 396 -0.79 -4.58 -12.75
C SER A 396 0.40 -3.72 -12.31
N VAL A 397 1.06 -4.07 -11.20
CA VAL A 397 2.25 -3.37 -10.68
C VAL A 397 3.43 -3.44 -11.67
N SER A 398 3.63 -4.57 -12.36
CA SER A 398 4.71 -4.74 -13.35
C SER A 398 4.49 -3.91 -14.63
N GLU A 399 3.23 -3.64 -14.97
CA GLU A 399 2.82 -2.87 -16.15
C GLU A 399 2.71 -1.36 -15.88
N GLU A 400 2.78 -0.92 -14.61
CA GLU A 400 2.64 0.49 -14.24
C GLU A 400 3.77 1.37 -14.80
N LEU A 401 3.40 2.60 -15.21
CA LEU A 401 4.33 3.62 -15.66
C LEU A 401 5.04 4.26 -14.44
N PRO A 402 6.38 4.11 -14.28
CA PRO A 402 7.09 4.56 -13.09
C PRO A 402 7.15 6.10 -12.99
N GLU A 403 7.40 6.74 -14.14
CA GLU A 403 7.55 8.20 -14.30
C GLU A 403 6.22 8.97 -14.33
N ALA A 404 5.13 8.35 -13.87
CA ALA A 404 3.81 8.97 -13.76
C ALA A 404 3.32 8.89 -12.30
N PRO A 405 3.65 9.89 -11.46
CA PRO A 405 3.16 9.98 -10.10
C PRO A 405 1.68 10.33 -10.06
N LEU A 406 0.91 9.55 -9.28
CA LEU A 406 -0.55 9.67 -9.20
C LEU A 406 -1.21 9.34 -10.56
N PHE A 407 -2.52 9.51 -10.64
CA PHE A 407 -3.29 9.19 -11.85
C PHE A 407 -4.48 10.14 -12.05
N VAL A 408 -4.97 10.18 -13.29
CA VAL A 408 -6.25 10.80 -13.64
C VAL A 408 -7.34 9.73 -13.67
N SER A 409 -8.57 10.09 -13.28
CA SER A 409 -9.74 9.20 -13.34
C SER A 409 -10.67 9.68 -14.44
N LEU A 410 -10.91 8.86 -15.47
CA LEU A 410 -11.79 9.25 -16.57
C LEU A 410 -13.21 9.57 -16.08
N HIS A 411 -13.74 8.79 -15.13
CA HIS A 411 -15.03 9.07 -14.53
C HIS A 411 -15.08 10.49 -13.92
N ASN A 412 -13.98 10.96 -13.32
CA ASN A 412 -13.89 12.33 -12.79
C ASN A 412 -13.86 13.40 -13.90
N LEU A 413 -13.08 13.18 -14.96
CA LEU A 413 -13.03 14.08 -16.13
C LEU A 413 -14.43 14.24 -16.76
N CYS A 414 -15.11 13.12 -17.03
CA CYS A 414 -16.48 13.10 -17.56
C CYS A 414 -17.48 13.73 -16.57
N ALA A 415 -17.31 13.51 -15.27
CA ALA A 415 -18.17 14.13 -14.25
C ALA A 415 -17.98 15.64 -14.14
N ILE A 416 -16.84 16.20 -14.53
CA ILE A 416 -16.59 17.65 -14.58
C ILE A 416 -17.23 18.27 -15.83
N LEU A 417 -17.00 17.66 -17.01
CA LEU A 417 -17.53 18.14 -18.30
C LEU A 417 -19.01 17.81 -18.52
N LYS A 418 -19.57 16.88 -17.72
CA LYS A 418 -20.93 16.34 -17.85
C LYS A 418 -21.20 15.71 -19.22
N CYS A 419 -20.17 15.10 -19.81
CA CYS A 419 -20.22 14.41 -21.09
C CYS A 419 -20.47 12.89 -20.93
N THR A 420 -20.84 12.23 -22.02
CA THR A 420 -20.73 10.78 -22.14
C THR A 420 -19.25 10.37 -22.02
N SER A 421 -18.98 9.19 -21.46
CA SER A 421 -17.60 8.71 -21.34
C SER A 421 -17.10 8.15 -22.67
N PRO A 422 -15.88 8.49 -23.13
CA PRO A 422 -15.19 7.66 -24.09
C PRO A 422 -14.89 6.29 -23.48
N THR A 423 -14.56 5.31 -24.31
CA THR A 423 -13.99 4.05 -23.82
C THR A 423 -12.56 4.28 -23.34
N MET A 424 -12.09 3.47 -22.39
CA MET A 424 -10.72 3.62 -21.88
C MET A 424 -9.67 3.36 -22.98
N VAL A 425 -9.94 2.41 -23.89
CA VAL A 425 -9.10 2.16 -25.08
C VAL A 425 -8.96 3.42 -25.94
N MET A 426 -10.04 4.15 -26.21
CA MET A 426 -9.98 5.38 -27.00
C MET A 426 -9.15 6.48 -26.33
N LEU A 427 -9.26 6.63 -25.00
CA LEU A 427 -8.46 7.63 -24.28
C LEU A 427 -6.97 7.24 -24.25
N HIS A 428 -6.65 5.96 -24.02
CA HIS A 428 -5.29 5.45 -24.16
C HIS A 428 -4.71 5.71 -25.56
N SER A 429 -5.49 5.46 -26.62
CA SER A 429 -5.08 5.71 -28.01
C SER A 429 -4.84 7.20 -28.28
N ALA A 430 -5.75 8.09 -27.86
CA ALA A 430 -5.60 9.53 -28.05
C ALA A 430 -4.32 10.08 -27.37
N ILE A 431 -4.02 9.63 -26.15
CA ILE A 431 -2.82 10.05 -25.41
C ILE A 431 -1.53 9.51 -26.06
N ARG A 432 -1.56 8.26 -26.54
CA ARG A 432 -0.43 7.67 -27.28
C ARG A 432 -0.19 8.34 -28.63
N ASN A 433 -1.25 8.69 -29.37
CA ASN A 433 -1.16 9.46 -30.61
C ASN A 433 -0.60 10.87 -30.37
N ALA A 434 -0.88 11.47 -29.20
CA ALA A 434 -0.28 12.72 -28.75
C ALA A 434 1.19 12.59 -28.28
N GLY A 435 1.81 11.40 -28.38
CA GLY A 435 3.22 11.17 -28.06
C GLY A 435 3.52 10.79 -26.61
N TYR A 436 2.49 10.52 -25.80
CA TYR A 436 2.63 10.24 -24.37
C TYR A 436 2.39 8.77 -24.01
N GLN A 437 2.98 8.33 -22.90
CA GLN A 437 2.84 6.97 -22.38
C GLN A 437 1.64 6.86 -21.44
N THR A 438 1.11 5.64 -21.30
CA THR A 438 -0.06 5.36 -20.45
C THR A 438 0.00 3.96 -19.83
N SER A 439 -0.42 3.82 -18.57
CA SER A 439 -0.76 2.54 -17.95
C SER A 439 -2.05 2.65 -17.12
N GLY A 440 -2.57 1.52 -16.64
CA GLY A 440 -3.50 1.51 -15.51
C GLY A 440 -2.78 1.79 -14.18
N SER A 441 -3.45 1.53 -13.06
CA SER A 441 -2.81 1.34 -11.75
C SER A 441 -3.57 0.35 -10.88
N HIS A 442 -2.86 -0.44 -10.07
CA HIS A 442 -3.45 -1.46 -9.19
C HIS A 442 -4.34 -0.88 -8.08
N VAL A 443 -4.23 0.43 -7.77
CA VAL A 443 -4.95 1.07 -6.66
C VAL A 443 -6.42 1.43 -6.99
N ASP A 444 -6.76 1.56 -8.28
CA ASP A 444 -8.10 1.89 -8.78
C ASP A 444 -8.23 1.38 -10.25
N PRO A 445 -9.17 0.47 -10.56
CA PRO A 445 -9.39 -0.03 -11.93
C PRO A 445 -9.74 1.04 -12.99
N LEU A 446 -10.14 2.24 -12.56
CA LEU A 446 -10.43 3.39 -13.43
C LEU A 446 -9.29 4.43 -13.45
N ALA A 447 -8.13 4.10 -12.87
CA ALA A 447 -6.93 4.90 -12.92
C ALA A 447 -6.28 4.87 -14.31
N LEU A 448 -5.92 6.05 -14.79
CA LEU A 448 -5.07 6.26 -15.95
C LEU A 448 -3.82 6.99 -15.50
N LYS A 449 -2.69 6.28 -15.46
CA LYS A 449 -1.36 6.87 -15.30
C LYS A 449 -0.84 7.31 -16.66
N THR A 450 -0.20 8.48 -16.71
CA THR A 450 0.39 9.03 -17.94
C THR A 450 1.43 10.09 -17.60
N ASN A 451 2.41 10.27 -18.49
CA ASN A 451 3.33 11.40 -18.45
C ASN A 451 2.83 12.62 -19.27
N ALA A 452 1.60 12.57 -19.78
CA ALA A 452 0.95 13.73 -20.41
C ALA A 452 0.60 14.80 -19.36
N PRO A 453 0.92 16.09 -19.58
CA PRO A 453 0.50 17.16 -18.70
C PRO A 453 -1.01 17.36 -18.77
N MET A 454 -1.62 17.89 -17.69
CA MET A 454 -3.07 18.06 -17.60
C MET A 454 -3.71 18.83 -18.76
N SER A 455 -3.00 19.80 -19.36
CA SER A 455 -3.48 20.54 -20.53
C SER A 455 -3.74 19.64 -21.75
N VAL A 456 -2.91 18.62 -21.98
CA VAL A 456 -3.10 17.63 -23.06
C VAL A 456 -4.32 16.76 -22.78
N ILE A 457 -4.52 16.36 -21.52
CA ILE A 457 -5.70 15.59 -21.10
C ILE A 457 -6.98 16.40 -21.30
N TRP A 458 -6.97 17.69 -21.00
CA TRP A 458 -8.12 18.56 -21.26
C TRP A 458 -8.32 18.86 -22.74
N ASP A 459 -7.27 19.03 -23.55
CA ASP A 459 -7.39 19.16 -25.01
C ASP A 459 -8.05 17.94 -25.65
N ILE A 460 -7.62 16.73 -25.27
CA ILE A 460 -8.28 15.49 -25.70
C ILE A 460 -9.75 15.53 -25.29
N MET A 461 -10.07 15.81 -24.03
CA MET A 461 -11.47 15.85 -23.58
C MET A 461 -12.31 16.98 -24.22
N ARG A 462 -11.71 18.12 -24.62
CA ARG A 462 -12.35 19.16 -25.44
C ARG A 462 -12.72 18.61 -26.82
N CYS A 463 -11.78 17.95 -27.50
CA CYS A 463 -12.04 17.29 -28.78
C CYS A 463 -13.11 16.18 -28.67
N TRP A 464 -13.14 15.42 -27.57
CA TRP A 464 -14.21 14.43 -27.32
C TRP A 464 -15.60 15.08 -27.27
N VAL A 465 -15.73 16.19 -26.54
CA VAL A 465 -17.00 16.92 -26.40
C VAL A 465 -17.37 17.67 -27.68
N HIS A 466 -16.41 18.08 -28.51
CA HIS A 466 -16.70 18.60 -29.84
C HIS A 466 -17.38 17.54 -30.74
N LEU A 467 -16.91 16.29 -30.69
CA LEU A 467 -17.53 15.16 -31.39
C LEU A 467 -18.82 14.66 -30.72
N HIS A 468 -18.98 14.87 -29.41
CA HIS A 468 -20.14 14.44 -28.62
C HIS A 468 -20.72 15.62 -27.80
N PRO A 469 -21.44 16.57 -28.44
CA PRO A 469 -21.83 17.83 -27.81
C PRO A 469 -22.67 17.67 -26.54
N VAL A 470 -22.29 18.41 -25.50
CA VAL A 470 -23.04 18.51 -24.24
C VAL A 470 -23.93 19.75 -24.23
N LYS A 471 -25.04 19.69 -23.47
CA LYS A 471 -25.88 20.87 -23.24
C LYS A 471 -25.14 21.88 -22.35
N HIS A 472 -25.00 23.11 -22.84
CA HIS A 472 -24.49 24.23 -22.05
C HIS A 472 -25.27 24.40 -20.74
N ARG A 473 -24.58 24.70 -19.64
CA ARG A 473 -25.18 24.90 -18.32
C ARG A 473 -24.99 26.35 -17.87
N PRO A 474 -26.01 27.04 -17.33
CA PRO A 474 -25.81 28.37 -16.77
C PRO A 474 -24.87 28.31 -15.53
N GLY A 475 -24.13 29.39 -15.30
CA GLY A 475 -23.24 29.56 -14.14
C GLY A 475 -21.76 29.22 -14.39
N ASN A 476 -20.92 29.58 -13.41
CA ASN A 476 -19.46 29.41 -13.48
C ASN A 476 -19.01 27.98 -13.11
N HIS A 477 -19.52 26.97 -13.81
CA HIS A 477 -19.07 25.59 -13.63
C HIS A 477 -17.69 25.38 -14.28
N PRO A 478 -16.75 24.66 -13.63
CA PRO A 478 -15.42 24.40 -14.19
C PRO A 478 -15.44 23.83 -15.61
N GLY A 479 -16.39 22.92 -15.91
CA GLY A 479 -16.53 22.34 -17.24
C GLY A 479 -16.89 23.35 -18.34
N ASN A 480 -17.65 24.41 -18.02
CA ASN A 480 -17.96 25.46 -19.01
C ASN A 480 -16.69 26.24 -19.38
N VAL A 481 -15.84 26.56 -18.40
CA VAL A 481 -14.59 27.32 -18.61
C VAL A 481 -13.56 26.49 -19.37
N ILE A 482 -13.51 25.18 -19.14
CA ILE A 482 -12.65 24.25 -19.91
C ILE A 482 -13.10 24.21 -21.38
N LEU A 483 -14.42 24.11 -21.62
CA LEU A 483 -15.01 24.00 -22.96
C LEU A 483 -15.11 25.32 -23.74
N SER A 484 -14.95 26.47 -23.08
CA SER A 484 -14.84 27.77 -23.77
C SER A 484 -13.44 28.05 -24.34
N GLN A 485 -12.46 27.16 -24.10
CA GLN A 485 -11.14 27.23 -24.68
C GLN A 485 -11.04 26.26 -25.87
N GLU A 486 -10.44 26.70 -26.98
CA GLU A 486 -10.14 25.81 -28.10
C GLU A 486 -8.99 24.86 -27.75
N PRO A 487 -9.05 23.59 -28.20
CA PRO A 487 -7.98 22.63 -27.97
C PRO A 487 -6.74 22.99 -28.79
N LYS A 488 -5.55 22.96 -28.18
CA LYS A 488 -4.27 23.20 -28.87
C LYS A 488 -3.77 21.95 -29.60
N LEU A 489 -4.17 20.76 -29.15
CA LEU A 489 -3.93 19.48 -29.80
C LEU A 489 -5.22 18.88 -30.40
N GLN A 490 -5.15 18.46 -31.65
CA GLN A 490 -6.25 17.76 -32.34
C GLN A 490 -6.11 16.24 -32.14
N GLY A 491 -6.44 15.75 -30.94
CA GLY A 491 -6.10 14.39 -30.47
C GLY A 491 -7.05 13.24 -30.85
N PHE A 492 -8.00 13.44 -31.77
CA PHE A 492 -9.04 12.44 -32.14
C PHE A 492 -9.17 12.18 -33.66
N VAL A 493 -8.12 12.49 -34.44
CA VAL A 493 -8.01 12.14 -35.87
C VAL A 493 -7.12 10.90 -36.04
#